data_AF-A0A7C3TJS5-F1
#
_entry.id   AF-A0A7C3TJS5-F1
#
_cell.length_a   1.000
_cell.length_b   1.000
_cell.length_c   1.000
_cell.angle_alpha   90.00
_cell.angle_beta   90.00
_cell.angle_gamma   90.00
#
_symmetry.space_group_name_H-M   'P 1'
#
loop_
_entity.id
_entity.type
_entity.pdbx_description
1 polymer ?
#
loop_
_entity_poly.entity_id
_entity_poly.type
_entity_poly.pdbx_seq_one_letter_code
_entity_poly.pdbx_strand_id
1 'polypeptide(L)'
;MSNPPSFLLRYISDYSLADLKSMVSEFFNVKDAFIDVAGNPTFILQIEPVKLKFKEFSKRMLDLQLLPILRRSENSLILKVFSRPKPR
;
A
#
# COMPACT_ATOMS: atom_id res chain seq x y z
N MET A 1 10.99 15.95 -26.82
CA MET A 1 11.17 14.77 -25.95
C MET A 1 9.98 14.70 -25.01
N SER A 2 9.04 13.81 -25.29
CA SER A 2 7.82 13.67 -24.49
C SER A 2 8.17 12.91 -23.22
N ASN A 3 8.29 13.60 -22.09
CA ASN A 3 8.27 12.92 -20.80
C ASN A 3 6.92 12.20 -20.67
N PRO A 4 6.88 10.89 -20.35
CA PRO A 4 5.61 10.27 -20.02
C PRO A 4 5.05 10.99 -18.79
N PRO A 5 3.73 11.21 -18.69
CA PRO A 5 3.14 11.73 -17.47
C PRO A 5 3.41 10.69 -16.38
N SER A 6 4.40 10.96 -15.54
CA SER A 6 4.59 10.24 -14.29
C SER A 6 3.39 10.66 -13.46
N PHE A 7 2.30 9.89 -13.56
CA PHE A 7 1.25 9.91 -12.55
C PHE A 7 1.95 9.52 -11.26
N LEU A 8 2.46 10.51 -10.52
CA LEU A 8 3.00 10.30 -9.20
C LEU A 8 1.83 9.76 -8.39
N LEU A 9 1.79 8.44 -8.21
CA LEU A 9 0.89 7.80 -7.28
C LEU A 9 1.25 8.40 -5.91
N ARG A 10 0.44 9.34 -5.48
CA ARG A 10 0.54 10.01 -4.18
C ARG A 10 -0.60 9.51 -3.32
N TYR A 11 -0.34 9.44 -2.03
CA TYR A 11 -1.37 9.21 -1.05
C TYR A 11 -2.12 10.50 -0.76
N ILE A 12 -3.40 10.52 -1.12
CA ILE A 12 -4.35 11.62 -0.95
C ILE A 12 -5.66 10.97 -0.54
N SER A 13 -5.79 10.64 0.73
CA SER A 13 -6.96 9.99 1.31
C SER A 13 -7.07 10.38 2.78
N ASP A 14 -8.28 10.30 3.33
CA ASP A 14 -8.57 10.73 4.70
C ASP A 14 -8.17 9.68 5.75
N TYR A 15 -7.74 8.48 5.34
CA TYR A 15 -7.27 7.47 6.29
C TYR A 15 -5.88 7.82 6.81
N SER A 16 -5.74 7.82 8.13
CA SER A 16 -4.45 8.02 8.77
C SER A 16 -3.55 6.78 8.58
N LEU A 17 -2.25 6.94 8.86
CA LEU A 17 -1.32 5.80 8.93
C LEU A 17 -1.80 4.75 9.95
N ALA A 18 -2.43 5.18 11.06
CA ALA A 18 -2.95 4.29 12.09
C ALA A 18 -4.15 3.47 11.58
N ASP A 19 -5.08 4.10 10.87
CA ASP A 19 -6.24 3.41 10.28
C ASP A 19 -5.78 2.36 9.28
N LEU A 20 -4.86 2.74 8.40
CA LEU A 20 -4.28 1.81 7.43
C LEU A 20 -3.49 0.70 8.10
N LYS A 21 -2.72 1.00 9.15
CA LYS A 21 -2.00 -0.03 9.92
C LYS A 21 -2.97 -1.05 10.49
N SER A 22 -4.08 -0.60 11.07
CA SER A 22 -5.13 -1.50 11.57
C SER A 22 -5.63 -2.42 10.44
N MET A 23 -5.99 -1.86 9.29
CA MET A 23 -6.47 -2.65 8.14
C MET A 23 -5.43 -3.62 7.59
N VAL A 24 -4.16 -3.24 7.52
CA VAL A 24 -3.08 -4.11 7.05
C VAL A 24 -2.83 -5.25 8.04
N SER A 25 -2.88 -4.95 9.34
CA SER A 25 -2.69 -5.93 10.42
C SER A 25 -3.77 -7.02 10.47
N GLU A 26 -4.95 -6.79 9.88
CA GLU A 26 -5.98 -7.83 9.74
C GLU A 26 -5.56 -8.96 8.77
N PHE A 27 -4.64 -8.68 7.83
CA PHE A 27 -4.22 -9.64 6.81
C PHE A 27 -2.76 -10.09 6.96
N PHE A 28 -1.90 -9.20 7.45
CA PHE A 28 -0.45 -9.39 7.46
C PHE A 28 0.17 -9.10 8.82
N ASN A 29 1.29 -9.77 9.10
CA ASN A 29 2.11 -9.46 10.27
C ASN A 29 2.97 -8.20 10.00
N VAL A 30 2.51 -7.06 10.51
CA VAL A 30 3.20 -5.76 10.39
C VAL A 30 4.35 -5.66 11.40
N LYS A 31 5.57 -5.50 10.90
CA LYS A 31 6.77 -5.22 11.69
C LYS A 31 6.98 -3.73 11.94
N ASP A 32 6.71 -2.92 10.93
CA ASP A 32 6.86 -1.46 11.02
C ASP A 32 5.93 -0.74 10.04
N ALA A 33 5.62 0.53 10.32
CA ALA A 33 4.75 1.37 9.51
C ALA A 33 5.18 2.84 9.58
N PHE A 34 5.34 3.49 8.43
CA PHE A 34 5.76 4.89 8.35
C PHE A 34 5.25 5.56 7.05
N ILE A 35 5.34 6.89 7.00
CA ILE A 35 5.15 7.65 5.77
C ILE A 35 6.51 7.79 5.08
N ASP A 36 6.62 7.33 3.83
CA ASP A 36 7.88 7.41 3.08
C ASP A 36 8.19 8.85 2.61
N VAL A 37 9.40 9.06 2.08
CA VAL A 37 9.85 10.37 1.58
C VAL A 37 8.97 10.95 0.46
N ALA A 38 8.16 10.12 -0.19
CA ALA A 38 7.21 10.54 -1.22
C ALA A 38 5.79 10.78 -0.66
N GLY A 39 5.62 10.68 0.67
CA GLY A 39 4.35 10.91 1.35
C GLY A 39 3.43 9.69 1.38
N ASN A 40 3.90 8.49 1.06
CA ASN A 40 3.04 7.31 0.97
C ASN A 40 3.14 6.41 2.21
N PRO A 41 2.00 5.95 2.76
CA PRO A 41 1.98 4.93 3.79
C PRO A 41 2.71 3.66 3.31
N THR A 42 3.73 3.28 4.07
CA THR A 42 4.61 2.16 3.79
C THR A 42 4.69 1.26 5.02
N PHE A 43 4.56 -0.04 4.79
CA PHE A 43 4.56 -1.06 5.82
C PHE A 43 5.65 -2.08 5.54
N ILE A 44 6.41 -2.42 6.58
CA ILE A 44 7.34 -3.54 6.57
C ILE A 44 6.61 -4.73 7.20
N LEU A 45 6.48 -5.80 6.44
CA LEU A 45 5.75 -7.00 6.83
C LEU A 45 6.70 -8.18 6.96
N GLN A 46 6.32 -9.16 7.79
CA GLN A 46 7.00 -10.44 7.83
C GLN A 46 6.85 -11.20 6.51
N ILE A 47 7.88 -11.97 6.13
CA ILE A 47 7.78 -12.88 4.98
C ILE A 47 6.82 -14.02 5.34
N GLU A 48 5.79 -14.18 4.52
CA GLU A 48 4.80 -15.25 4.63
C GLU A 48 4.16 -15.53 3.26
N PRO A 49 3.36 -16.60 3.10
CA PRO A 49 2.55 -16.82 1.91
C PRO A 49 1.48 -15.73 1.73
N VAL A 50 1.67 -14.84 0.75
CA VAL A 50 0.84 -13.62 0.58
C VAL A 50 -0.18 -13.66 -0.54
N LYS A 51 -0.19 -14.67 -1.42
CA LYS A 51 -0.98 -14.62 -2.66
C LYS A 51 -2.49 -14.43 -2.43
N LEU A 52 -3.08 -15.21 -1.53
CA LEU A 52 -4.51 -15.13 -1.22
C LEU A 52 -4.82 -13.89 -0.37
N LYS A 53 -4.06 -13.68 0.71
CA LYS A 53 -4.15 -12.51 1.59
C LYS A 53 -4.11 -11.20 0.83
N PHE A 54 -3.14 -11.05 -0.07
CA PHE A 54 -2.97 -9.84 -0.88
C PHE A 54 -4.10 -9.64 -1.89
N LYS A 55 -4.65 -10.72 -2.45
CA LYS A 55 -5.82 -10.63 -3.34
C LYS A 55 -7.04 -10.09 -2.60
N GLU A 56 -7.31 -10.58 -1.39
CA GLU A 56 -8.44 -10.15 -0.56
C GLU A 56 -8.24 -8.73 -0.04
N PHE A 57 -7.05 -8.44 0.48
CA PHE A 57 -6.68 -7.09 0.90
C PHE A 57 -6.81 -6.07 -0.24
N SER A 58 -6.34 -6.41 -1.44
CA SER A 58 -6.43 -5.52 -2.61
C SER A 58 -7.87 -5.22 -3.01
N LYS A 59 -8.80 -6.17 -2.85
CA LYS A 59 -10.23 -5.93 -3.08
C LYS A 59 -10.78 -4.92 -2.08
N ARG A 60 -10.49 -5.11 -0.78
CA ARG A 60 -10.94 -4.17 0.25
C ARG A 60 -10.38 -2.77 0.03
N MET A 61 -9.10 -2.65 -0.32
CA MET A 61 -8.49 -1.35 -0.63
C MET A 61 -9.14 -0.69 -1.85
N LEU A 62 -9.54 -1.48 -2.85
CA LEU A 62 -10.21 -0.97 -4.05
C LEU A 62 -11.52 -0.24 -3.73
N ASP A 63 -12.31 -0.80 -2.81
CA ASP A 63 -13.57 -0.21 -2.35
C ASP A 63 -13.36 1.14 -1.65
N LEU A 64 -12.17 1.33 -1.05
CA LEU A 64 -11.75 2.57 -0.40
C LEU A 64 -11.05 3.54 -1.36
N GLN A 65 -11.05 3.27 -2.67
CA GLN A 65 -10.29 4.03 -3.68
C GLN A 65 -8.78 4.07 -3.39
N LEU A 66 -8.24 3.01 -2.80
CA LEU A 66 -6.81 2.84 -2.52
C LEU A 66 -6.22 1.76 -3.43
N LEU A 67 -4.92 1.89 -3.68
CA LEU A 67 -4.13 0.96 -4.47
C LEU A 67 -2.94 0.46 -3.64
N PRO A 68 -2.96 -0.80 -3.17
CA PRO A 68 -1.81 -1.38 -2.50
C PRO A 68 -0.83 -2.00 -3.50
N ILE A 69 0.47 -1.85 -3.26
CA ILE A 69 1.56 -2.48 -4.00
C ILE A 69 2.44 -3.23 -3.02
N LEU A 70 2.52 -4.55 -3.19
CA LEU A 70 3.37 -5.42 -2.39
C LEU A 70 4.62 -5.80 -3.18
N ARG A 71 5.79 -5.64 -2.56
CA ARG A 71 7.09 -6.06 -3.10
C ARG A 71 7.82 -6.92 -2.09
N ARG A 72 8.61 -7.86 -2.58
CA ARG A 72 9.53 -8.64 -1.74
C ARG A 72 10.87 -7.91 -1.63
N SER A 73 11.38 -7.84 -0.41
CA SER A 73 12.76 -7.49 -0.09
C SER A 73 13.44 -8.73 0.52
N GLU A 74 14.75 -8.68 0.79
CA GLU A 74 15.54 -9.84 1.21
C GLU A 74 14.88 -10.61 2.37
N ASN A 75 14.55 -9.89 3.46
CA ASN A 75 14.04 -10.47 4.71
C ASN A 75 12.65 -9.94 5.13
N SER A 76 11.98 -9.21 4.24
CA SER A 76 10.69 -8.59 4.52
C SER A 76 9.84 -8.47 3.26
N LEU A 77 8.56 -8.16 3.45
CA LEU A 77 7.71 -7.66 2.38
C LEU A 77 7.44 -6.18 2.63
N ILE A 78 7.50 -5.40 1.57
CA ILE A 78 7.22 -3.96 1.60
C ILE A 78 5.87 -3.76 0.94
N LEU A 79 4.90 -3.27 1.72
CA LEU A 79 3.59 -2.89 1.22
C LEU A 79 3.49 -1.37 1.20
N LYS A 80 3.22 -0.80 0.03
CA LYS A 80 2.95 0.63 -0.12
C LYS A 80 1.50 0.85 -0.49
N VAL A 81 0.87 1.87 0.07
CA VAL A 81 -0.51 2.24 -0.23
C VAL A 81 -0.52 3.59 -0.94
N PHE A 82 -1.26 3.66 -2.03
CA PHE A 82 -1.45 4.85 -2.85
C PHE A 82 -2.93 5.18 -2.96
N SER A 83 -3.27 6.42 -3.29
CA SER A 83 -4.62 6.71 -3.77
C SER A 83 -4.79 6.17 -5.19
N ARG A 84 -5.94 5.57 -5.45
CA ARG A 84 -6.29 5.15 -6.80
C ARG A 84 -6.55 6.41 -7.64
N PRO A 85 -5.89 6.58 -8.79
CA PRO A 85 -6.21 7.69 -9.68
C PRO A 85 -7.66 7.54 -10.15
N LYS A 86 -8.47 8.58 -9.97
CA LYS A 86 -9.83 8.61 -10.53
C LYS A 86 -9.71 8.59 -12.05
N PRO A 87 -10.38 7.67 -12.76
CA PRO A 87 -10.47 7.78 -14.21
C PRO A 87 -11.14 9.11 -14.55
N ARG A 88 -10.54 9.83 -15.51
CA ARG A 88 -11.13 11.06 -16.07
C ARG A 88 -12.44 10.74 -16.80
#